data_AF-A0A317C9M4-F1
#
_entry.id   AF-A0A317C9M4-F1
#
_cell.length_a   1.000
_cell.length_b   1.000
_cell.length_c   1.000
_cell.angle_alpha   90.00
_cell.angle_beta   90.00
_cell.angle_gamma   90.00
#
_symmetry.space_group_name_H-M   'P 1'
#
loop_
_entity.id
_entity.type
_entity.pdbx_description
1 polymer ?
#
loop_
_entity_poly.entity_id
_entity_poly.type
_entity_poly.pdbx_seq_one_letter_code
_entity_poly.pdbx_strand_id
1 'polypeptide(L)'
;MNASPQAFLFTSLLLLSTAAFAASDVKTINVQVTQGTFAELTGSAVDGNINTVSMNNIESNAVVSLGTLGVKSNGDSCYIKFSTMNDFALLHNASGSLLKRYQLGFLGHQVTTNTDKTIALDSCLIANSALTFAARDGLPAIIEDGWYQDRVTITLTAE
;
A
#
# COMPACT_ATOMS: atom_id res chain seq x y z
N MET A 1 -3.92 93.08 -42.01
CA MET A 1 -3.08 92.27 -42.92
C MET A 1 -2.45 91.13 -42.13
N ASN A 2 -2.29 89.97 -42.79
CA ASN A 2 -1.61 88.73 -42.39
C ASN A 2 -2.48 87.54 -41.91
N ALA A 3 -3.05 86.87 -42.91
CA ALA A 3 -2.94 85.44 -43.28
C ALA A 3 -2.83 84.32 -42.20
N SER A 4 -3.84 83.41 -42.24
CA SER A 4 -3.83 81.91 -42.39
C SER A 4 -2.50 81.14 -42.18
N PRO A 5 -2.48 79.87 -41.69
CA PRO A 5 -3.34 78.78 -42.20
C PRO A 5 -3.88 77.72 -41.22
N GLN A 6 -4.77 76.90 -41.80
CA GLN A 6 -5.52 75.78 -41.28
C GLN A 6 -4.66 74.60 -40.79
N ALA A 7 -5.19 73.84 -39.84
CA ALA A 7 -4.81 72.44 -39.64
C ALA A 7 -6.08 71.61 -39.37
N PHE A 8 -6.49 70.81 -40.37
CA PHE A 8 -7.44 69.72 -40.23
C PHE A 8 -6.73 68.57 -39.51
N LEU A 9 -7.17 68.22 -38.31
CA LEU A 9 -6.73 67.00 -37.63
C LEU A 9 -7.84 65.96 -37.73
N PHE A 10 -7.63 64.98 -38.61
CA PHE A 10 -8.35 63.72 -38.61
C PHE A 10 -7.86 62.88 -37.44
N THR A 11 -8.63 62.80 -36.35
CA THR A 11 -8.40 61.83 -35.29
C THR A 11 -9.07 60.50 -35.70
N SER A 12 -8.24 59.55 -36.10
CA SER A 12 -8.63 58.15 -36.30
C SER A 12 -9.12 57.53 -34.99
N LEU A 13 -10.35 57.02 -34.99
CA LEU A 13 -10.94 56.32 -33.85
C LEU A 13 -10.39 54.88 -33.82
N LEU A 14 -9.40 54.62 -32.99
CA LEU A 14 -8.87 53.28 -32.70
C LEU A 14 -9.92 52.46 -31.93
N LEU A 15 -10.58 51.53 -32.64
CA LEU A 15 -11.39 50.47 -32.04
C LEU A 15 -10.46 49.51 -31.27
N LEU A 16 -10.30 49.77 -29.97
CA LEU A 16 -9.72 48.81 -29.02
C LEU A 16 -10.74 47.68 -28.82
N SER A 17 -10.66 46.64 -29.65
CA SER A 17 -11.34 45.38 -29.39
C SER A 17 -10.68 44.73 -28.18
N THR A 18 -11.19 45.03 -26.98
CA THR A 18 -10.87 44.29 -25.77
C THR A 18 -11.43 42.87 -25.95
N ALA A 19 -10.56 41.92 -26.26
CA ALA A 19 -10.91 40.51 -26.17
C ALA A 19 -11.28 40.24 -24.71
N ALA A 20 -12.56 39.95 -24.46
CA ALA A 20 -13.02 39.54 -23.14
C ALA A 20 -12.35 38.19 -22.80
N PHE A 21 -11.32 38.23 -21.96
CA PHE A 21 -10.75 37.01 -21.38
C PHE A 21 -11.75 36.48 -20.36
N ALA A 22 -12.49 35.43 -20.72
CA ALA A 22 -13.29 34.69 -19.76
C ALA A 22 -12.33 33.94 -18.83
N ALA A 23 -12.19 34.42 -17.60
CA ALA A 23 -11.48 33.69 -16.55
C ALA A 23 -12.42 32.63 -15.96
N SER A 24 -11.95 31.38 -15.85
CA SER A 24 -12.65 30.32 -15.13
C SER A 24 -11.85 29.93 -13.90
N ASP A 25 -12.55 29.76 -12.77
CA ASP A 25 -12.04 29.09 -11.58
C ASP A 25 -12.88 27.83 -11.38
N VAL A 26 -12.23 26.67 -11.45
CA VAL A 26 -12.89 25.36 -11.29
C VAL A 26 -12.41 24.74 -9.99
N LYS A 27 -13.34 24.42 -9.10
CA LYS A 27 -13.10 23.61 -7.90
C LYS A 27 -13.85 22.30 -8.02
N THR A 28 -13.20 21.21 -7.63
CA THR A 28 -13.81 19.88 -7.59
C THR A 28 -13.99 19.47 -6.14
N ILE A 29 -15.19 19.01 -5.79
CA ILE A 29 -15.50 18.43 -4.48
C ILE A 29 -15.88 16.96 -4.74
N ASN A 30 -15.14 16.05 -4.11
CA ASN A 30 -15.48 14.63 -4.14
C ASN A 30 -16.38 14.31 -2.93
N VAL A 31 -17.57 13.77 -3.20
CA VAL A 31 -18.51 13.30 -2.15
C VAL A 31 -18.61 11.79 -2.25
N GLN A 32 -18.29 11.08 -1.17
CA GLN A 32 -18.45 9.64 -1.04
C GLN A 32 -19.24 9.32 0.24
N VAL A 33 -20.10 8.32 0.18
CA VAL A 33 -20.92 7.86 1.31
C VAL A 33 -20.78 6.34 1.41
N THR A 34 -20.46 5.84 2.59
CA THR A 34 -20.45 4.41 2.89
C THR A 34 -21.64 4.09 3.81
N GLN A 35 -22.43 3.08 3.47
CA GLN A 35 -23.53 2.60 4.32
C GLN A 35 -23.03 1.39 5.12
N GLY A 36 -22.68 1.61 6.39
CA GLY A 36 -22.21 0.56 7.32
C GLY A 36 -20.69 0.54 7.55
N THR A 37 -20.23 -0.42 8.35
CA THR A 37 -18.81 -0.64 8.65
C THR A 37 -18.12 -1.25 7.43
N PHE A 38 -17.01 -0.66 6.99
CA PHE A 38 -16.13 -1.21 5.97
C PHE A 38 -14.76 -1.51 6.56
N ALA A 39 -14.06 -2.47 5.99
CA ALA A 39 -12.70 -2.84 6.39
C ALA A 39 -11.89 -3.18 5.13
N GLU A 40 -10.78 -2.48 4.94
CA GLU A 40 -9.91 -2.62 3.77
C GLU A 40 -8.46 -2.76 4.23
N LEU A 41 -7.78 -3.80 3.73
CA LEU A 41 -6.33 -3.91 3.80
C LEU A 41 -5.74 -3.18 2.58
N THR A 42 -4.75 -2.34 2.81
CA THR A 42 -4.07 -1.58 1.75
C THR A 42 -2.58 -1.94 1.68
N GLY A 43 -1.95 -1.63 0.55
CA GLY A 43 -0.50 -1.69 0.42
C GLY A 43 0.01 -2.88 -0.38
N SER A 44 1.26 -2.77 -0.81
CA SER A 44 1.85 -3.65 -1.82
C SER A 44 1.96 -5.13 -1.42
N ALA A 45 1.91 -5.45 -0.12
CA ALA A 45 1.97 -6.83 0.35
C ALA A 45 0.66 -7.60 0.11
N VAL A 46 -0.47 -6.90 -0.04
CA VAL A 46 -1.81 -7.49 -0.22
C VAL A 46 -2.43 -7.22 -1.59
N ASP A 47 -1.74 -6.49 -2.47
CA ASP A 47 -2.19 -6.14 -3.83
C ASP A 47 -2.15 -7.32 -4.83
N GLY A 48 -2.22 -8.57 -4.35
CA GLY A 48 -2.32 -9.78 -5.18
C GLY A 48 -1.01 -10.29 -5.81
N ASN A 49 0.13 -9.70 -5.48
CA ASN A 49 1.44 -10.13 -5.98
C ASN A 49 2.03 -11.29 -5.17
N ILE A 50 2.81 -12.16 -5.84
CA ILE A 50 3.62 -13.16 -5.15
C ILE A 50 4.86 -12.47 -4.57
N ASN A 51 4.97 -12.46 -3.25
CA ASN A 51 6.15 -11.97 -2.57
C ASN A 51 7.24 -13.04 -2.60
N THR A 52 8.35 -12.76 -3.30
CA THR A 52 9.47 -13.69 -3.44
C THR A 52 10.59 -13.30 -2.50
N VAL A 53 11.09 -14.27 -1.72
CA VAL A 53 12.26 -14.10 -0.84
C VAL A 53 13.44 -14.86 -1.44
N SER A 54 14.61 -14.22 -1.53
CA SER A 54 15.80 -14.87 -2.11
C SER A 54 16.37 -15.93 -1.17
N MET A 55 16.96 -17.00 -1.72
CA MET A 55 17.61 -18.03 -0.92
C MET A 55 18.73 -17.48 -0.02
N ASN A 56 19.49 -16.47 -0.47
CA ASN A 56 20.50 -15.81 0.35
C ASN A 56 19.90 -15.24 1.66
N ASN A 57 18.68 -14.71 1.62
CA ASN A 57 18.00 -14.22 2.82
C ASN A 57 17.53 -15.37 3.72
N ILE A 58 17.08 -16.48 3.13
CA ILE A 58 16.70 -17.69 3.87
C ILE A 58 17.92 -18.31 4.59
N GLU A 59 19.05 -18.41 3.90
CA GLU A 59 20.29 -18.97 4.45
C GLU A 59 20.84 -18.10 5.60
N SER A 60 20.85 -16.78 5.43
CA SER A 60 21.38 -15.82 6.40
C SER A 60 20.42 -15.43 7.52
N ASN A 61 19.18 -15.92 7.53
CA ASN A 61 18.12 -15.45 8.44
C ASN A 61 17.90 -13.92 8.39
N ALA A 62 18.16 -13.31 7.23
CA ALA A 62 17.99 -11.87 7.08
C ALA A 62 16.51 -11.49 7.15
N VAL A 63 16.23 -10.39 7.85
CA VAL A 63 14.90 -9.76 7.82
C VAL A 63 14.72 -9.09 6.46
N VAL A 64 13.63 -9.43 5.77
CA VAL A 64 13.26 -8.86 4.47
C VAL A 64 11.88 -8.22 4.52
N SER A 65 11.65 -7.22 3.69
CA SER A 65 10.32 -6.66 3.51
C SER A 65 9.55 -7.46 2.47
N LEU A 66 8.31 -7.84 2.79
CA LEU A 66 7.33 -8.38 1.84
C LEU A 66 6.48 -7.25 1.20
N GLY A 67 6.90 -5.99 1.36
CA GLY A 67 6.13 -4.83 0.93
C GLY A 67 5.48 -4.11 2.11
N THR A 68 4.35 -3.45 1.83
CA THR A 68 3.64 -2.64 2.82
C THR A 68 2.23 -3.16 3.08
N LEU A 69 1.79 -3.00 4.32
CA LEU A 69 0.45 -3.32 4.80
C LEU A 69 -0.10 -2.10 5.55
N GLY A 70 -1.31 -1.69 5.21
CA GLY A 70 -2.07 -0.65 5.87
C GLY A 70 -3.51 -1.10 6.09
N VAL A 71 -4.25 -0.29 6.85
CA VAL A 71 -5.63 -0.57 7.23
C VAL A 71 -6.45 0.69 7.05
N LYS A 72 -7.61 0.54 6.42
CA LYS A 72 -8.60 1.60 6.30
C LYS A 72 -9.97 1.04 6.66
N SER A 73 -10.56 1.59 7.72
CA SER A 73 -11.89 1.22 8.19
C SER A 73 -12.56 2.41 8.90
N ASN A 74 -13.88 2.40 8.95
CA ASN A 74 -14.70 3.29 9.79
C ASN A 74 -15.27 2.58 11.03
N GLY A 75 -14.77 1.39 11.37
CA GLY A 75 -15.09 0.74 12.66
C GLY A 75 -14.44 1.50 13.82
N ASP A 76 -14.99 1.28 15.01
CA ASP A 76 -14.47 1.80 16.28
C ASP A 76 -13.29 0.97 16.78
N SER A 77 -13.25 -0.33 16.44
CA SER A 77 -12.15 -1.22 16.78
C SER A 77 -11.71 -2.08 15.59
N CYS A 78 -10.40 -2.30 15.47
CA CYS A 78 -9.83 -3.09 14.37
C CYS A 78 -8.84 -4.12 14.88
N TYR A 79 -8.88 -5.28 14.24
CA TYR A 79 -8.08 -6.44 14.60
C TYR A 79 -7.50 -7.08 13.34
N ILE A 80 -6.22 -7.45 13.40
CA ILE A 80 -5.56 -8.22 12.34
C ILE A 80 -5.17 -9.60 12.85
N LYS A 81 -5.47 -10.62 12.03
CA LYS A 81 -4.96 -11.97 12.21
C LYS A 81 -4.13 -12.38 11.01
N PHE A 82 -2.93 -12.88 11.28
CA PHE A 82 -2.12 -13.60 10.30
C PHE A 82 -2.37 -15.10 10.50
N SER A 83 -2.54 -15.81 9.39
CA SER A 83 -2.57 -17.26 9.35
C SER A 83 -1.89 -17.74 8.08
N THR A 84 -1.46 -18.98 8.06
CA THR A 84 -0.69 -19.55 6.96
C THR A 84 -1.16 -20.97 6.68
N MET A 85 -0.97 -21.45 5.46
CA MET A 85 -1.32 -22.82 5.09
C MET A 85 -0.47 -23.85 5.85
N ASN A 86 0.81 -23.53 6.07
CA ASN A 86 1.80 -24.46 6.62
C ASN A 86 2.29 -24.10 8.04
N ASP A 87 1.52 -23.32 8.81
CA ASP A 87 1.88 -22.87 10.17
C ASP A 87 3.29 -22.22 10.21
N PHE A 88 3.47 -21.25 9.32
CA PHE A 88 4.68 -20.44 9.15
C PHE A 88 5.91 -21.27 8.80
N ALA A 89 5.73 -22.20 7.86
CA ALA A 89 6.77 -23.07 7.34
C ALA A 89 6.84 -23.05 5.81
N LEU A 90 8.05 -22.85 5.29
CA LEU A 90 8.34 -23.00 3.87
C LEU A 90 8.50 -24.50 3.57
N LEU A 91 7.52 -25.07 2.89
CA LEU A 91 7.51 -26.47 2.50
C LEU A 91 7.76 -26.62 1.00
N HIS A 92 8.51 -27.66 0.62
CA HIS A 92 8.71 -28.01 -0.77
C HIS A 92 7.37 -28.36 -1.41
N ASN A 93 7.08 -27.75 -2.56
CA ASN A 93 5.76 -27.86 -3.19
C ASN A 93 5.38 -29.30 -3.61
N ALA A 94 6.37 -30.15 -3.92
CA ALA A 94 6.14 -31.51 -4.41
C ALA A 94 6.27 -32.56 -3.30
N SER A 95 7.32 -32.49 -2.48
CA SER A 95 7.60 -33.51 -1.45
C SER A 95 7.04 -33.15 -0.07
N GLY A 96 6.68 -31.89 0.16
CA GLY A 96 6.26 -31.39 1.48
C GLY A 96 7.41 -31.29 2.49
N SER A 97 8.67 -31.47 2.07
CA SER A 97 9.81 -31.37 2.97
C SER A 97 9.99 -29.94 3.49
N LEU A 98 10.39 -29.83 4.76
CA LEU A 98 10.60 -28.54 5.41
C LEU A 98 11.93 -27.93 4.97
N LEU A 99 11.90 -26.74 4.39
CA LEU A 99 13.10 -25.92 4.27
C LEU A 99 13.36 -25.17 5.56
N LYS A 100 12.36 -24.41 6.03
CA LYS A 100 12.56 -23.51 7.17
C LYS A 100 11.24 -23.03 7.75
N ARG A 101 11.25 -22.71 9.05
CA ARG A 101 10.17 -21.92 9.67
C ARG A 101 10.47 -20.44 9.53
N TYR A 102 9.45 -19.61 9.65
CA TYR A 102 9.62 -18.16 9.57
C TYR A 102 8.72 -17.44 10.55
N GLN A 103 8.91 -16.13 10.64
CA GLN A 103 8.02 -15.22 11.35
C GLN A 103 7.66 -14.05 10.46
N LEU A 104 6.46 -13.52 10.66
CA LEU A 104 6.01 -12.26 10.08
C LEU A 104 6.01 -11.17 11.14
N GLY A 105 6.49 -9.99 10.78
CA GLY A 105 6.51 -8.82 11.64
C GLY A 105 5.66 -7.69 11.08
N PHE A 106 4.80 -7.10 11.91
CA PHE A 106 3.97 -5.96 11.54
C PHE A 106 3.71 -5.06 12.75
N LEU A 107 3.96 -3.74 12.63
CA LEU A 107 3.81 -2.76 13.71
C LEU A 107 4.48 -3.18 15.04
N GLY A 108 5.63 -3.84 14.97
CA GLY A 108 6.36 -4.33 16.15
C GLY A 108 5.86 -5.66 16.71
N HIS A 109 4.72 -6.17 16.26
CA HIS A 109 4.28 -7.53 16.58
C HIS A 109 5.00 -8.56 15.71
N GLN A 110 5.24 -9.75 16.26
CA GLN A 110 5.81 -10.89 15.55
C GLN A 110 4.83 -12.06 15.66
N VAL A 111 4.57 -12.73 14.53
CA VAL A 111 3.68 -13.88 14.43
C VAL A 111 4.46 -15.05 13.85
N THR A 112 4.37 -16.20 14.51
CA THR A 112 5.19 -17.38 14.23
C THR A 112 4.37 -18.67 14.14
N THR A 113 3.08 -18.62 14.52
CA THR A 113 2.15 -19.75 14.43
C THR A 113 0.73 -19.26 14.22
N ASN A 114 -0.10 -20.10 13.58
CA ASN A 114 -1.54 -19.90 13.39
C ASN A 114 -2.33 -19.82 14.72
N THR A 115 -1.71 -20.27 15.82
CA THR A 115 -2.30 -20.21 17.17
C THR A 115 -2.03 -18.89 17.87
N ASP A 116 -1.17 -18.03 17.31
CA ASP A 116 -0.92 -16.70 17.85
C ASP A 116 -2.21 -15.88 17.88
N LYS A 117 -2.32 -15.02 18.89
CA LYS A 117 -3.50 -14.20 19.10
C LYS A 117 -3.67 -13.17 17.99
N THR A 118 -4.93 -12.86 17.69
CA THR A 118 -5.29 -11.70 16.88
C THR A 118 -4.68 -10.43 17.50
N ILE A 119 -4.10 -9.57 16.66
CA ILE A 119 -3.47 -8.31 17.04
C ILE A 119 -4.56 -7.24 17.05
N ALA A 120 -4.81 -6.63 18.21
CA ALA A 120 -5.62 -5.42 18.30
C ALA A 120 -4.82 -4.23 17.79
N LEU A 121 -5.42 -3.40 16.93
CA LEU A 121 -4.79 -2.21 16.39
C LEU A 121 -5.20 -0.99 17.22
N ASP A 122 -4.25 -0.07 17.45
CA ASP A 122 -4.51 1.19 18.15
C ASP A 122 -5.44 2.14 17.36
N SER A 123 -5.61 1.89 16.06
CA SER A 123 -6.43 2.68 15.14
C SER A 123 -6.95 1.82 14.00
N CYS A 124 -8.16 2.13 13.53
CA CYS A 124 -8.75 1.59 12.30
C CYS A 124 -8.28 2.30 11.01
N LEU A 125 -7.41 3.29 11.15
CA LEU A 125 -6.70 3.95 10.07
C LEU A 125 -5.20 3.86 10.33
N ILE A 126 -4.54 2.92 9.65
CA ILE A 126 -3.10 2.66 9.74
C ILE A 126 -2.49 2.95 8.37
N ALA A 127 -1.53 3.87 8.32
CA ALA A 127 -0.76 4.13 7.12
C ALA A 127 0.08 2.91 6.72
N ASN A 128 0.29 2.74 5.41
CA ASN A 128 1.10 1.65 4.85
C ASN A 128 2.46 1.56 5.54
N SER A 129 2.67 0.45 6.24
CA SER A 129 3.87 0.16 7.02
C SER A 129 4.48 -1.16 6.56
N ALA A 130 5.79 -1.36 6.77
CA ALA A 130 6.45 -2.56 6.29
C ALA A 130 5.88 -3.83 6.94
N LEU A 131 5.56 -4.82 6.11
CA LEU A 131 5.33 -6.20 6.54
C LEU A 131 6.65 -6.96 6.36
N THR A 132 7.26 -7.40 7.45
CA THR A 132 8.56 -8.07 7.41
C THR A 132 8.44 -9.57 7.49
N PHE A 133 9.37 -10.27 6.86
CA PHE A 133 9.58 -11.70 6.95
C PHE A 133 10.97 -11.97 7.51
N ALA A 134 11.10 -12.97 8.38
CA ALA A 134 12.40 -13.47 8.81
C ALA A 134 12.37 -14.99 8.92
N ALA A 135 13.30 -15.66 8.24
CA ALA A 135 13.49 -17.10 8.41
C ALA A 135 14.07 -17.40 9.80
N ARG A 136 13.74 -18.57 10.33
CA ARG A 136 14.14 -19.04 11.66
C ARG A 136 14.78 -20.43 11.56
N ASP A 137 15.58 -20.78 12.56
CA ASP A 137 16.22 -22.08 12.68
C ASP A 137 17.36 -22.31 11.65
N GLY A 138 17.93 -23.53 11.67
CA GLY A 138 18.94 -23.97 10.72
C GLY A 138 18.33 -24.51 9.42
N LEU A 139 19.14 -24.61 8.37
CA LEU A 139 18.75 -25.31 7.15
C LEU A 139 18.78 -26.83 7.37
N PRO A 140 17.96 -27.61 6.62
CA PRO A 140 18.12 -29.05 6.55
C PRO A 140 19.48 -29.40 5.92
N ALA A 141 20.01 -30.58 6.24
CA ALA A 141 21.29 -31.04 5.71
C ALA A 141 21.28 -31.24 4.19
N ILE A 142 20.10 -31.51 3.63
CA ILE A 142 19.88 -31.64 2.19
C ILE A 142 18.70 -30.73 1.85
N ILE A 143 18.89 -29.89 0.84
CA ILE A 143 17.86 -29.03 0.27
C ILE A 143 17.55 -29.60 -1.11
N GLU A 144 16.29 -29.99 -1.33
CA GLU A 144 15.81 -30.43 -2.65
C GLU A 144 15.71 -29.24 -3.61
N ASP A 145 16.04 -29.45 -4.88
CA ASP A 145 15.83 -28.47 -5.94
C ASP A 145 14.33 -28.27 -6.21
N GLY A 146 13.85 -27.04 -6.15
CA GLY A 146 12.46 -26.72 -6.43
C GLY A 146 11.95 -25.49 -5.69
N TRP A 147 10.63 -25.37 -5.63
CA TRP A 147 9.97 -24.23 -4.99
C TRP A 147 9.54 -24.58 -3.58
N TYR A 148 9.94 -23.74 -2.63
CA TYR A 148 9.45 -23.78 -1.26
C TYR A 148 8.51 -22.60 -1.05
N GLN A 149 7.31 -22.88 -0.56
CA GLN A 149 6.26 -21.88 -0.48
C GLN A 149 5.39 -22.08 0.76
N ASP A 150 4.76 -20.99 1.14
CA ASP A 150 3.64 -20.96 2.07
C ASP A 150 2.66 -19.90 1.58
N ARG A 151 1.41 -20.00 2.01
CA ARG A 151 0.37 -19.02 1.69
C ARG A 151 -0.06 -18.33 2.97
N VAL A 152 0.20 -17.03 3.06
CA VAL A 152 -0.24 -16.18 4.16
C VAL A 152 -1.64 -15.65 3.86
N THR A 153 -2.57 -15.84 4.79
CA THR A 153 -3.88 -15.21 4.81
C THR A 153 -3.90 -14.17 5.93
N ILE A 154 -4.16 -12.91 5.56
CA ILE A 154 -4.32 -11.80 6.49
C ILE A 154 -5.81 -11.48 6.58
N THR A 155 -6.36 -11.50 7.79
CA THR A 155 -7.76 -11.16 8.05
C THR A 155 -7.82 -9.87 8.85
N LEU A 156 -8.53 -8.88 8.33
CA LEU A 156 -8.91 -7.66 9.05
C LEU A 156 -10.36 -7.80 9.51
N THR A 157 -10.60 -7.55 10.78
CA THR A 157 -11.94 -7.43 11.37
C THR A 157 -12.10 -6.02 11.91
N ALA A 158 -13.19 -5.35 11.55
CA ALA A 158 -13.56 -4.05 12.08
C ALA A 158 -14.99 -4.10 12.62
N GLU A 159 -15.19 -3.52 13.80
CA GLU A 159 -16.49 -3.42 14.49
C GLU A 159 -16.83 -1.98 14.76
#